data_AF-A0A126P3G1-F1
#
_entry.id   AF-A0A126P3G1-F1
#
_cell.length_a   1.000
_cell.length_b   1.000
_cell.length_c   1.000
_cell.angle_alpha   90.00
_cell.angle_beta   90.00
_cell.angle_gamma   90.00
#
_symmetry.space_group_name_H-M   'P 1'
#
loop_
_entity.id
_entity.type
_entity.pdbx_description
1 polymer ?
#
loop_
_entity_poly.entity_id
_entity_poly.type
_entity_poly.pdbx_seq_one_letter_code
_entity_poly.pdbx_strand_id
1 'polypeptide(L)'
;MLRYIARFNLALSRLGIPPATVDSSQRVEFQSAGVKSGRTPHEAALVMLAGLSETMRAAAKPDPIPRWAKRGTVDLSDATVQTAISDIGWDPDALRTFVAAVNAKKTKSAL
;
A
#
# COMPACT_ATOMS: atom_id res chain seq x y z
N MET A 1 18.56 -0.94 -3.88
CA MET A 1 17.62 -1.75 -4.69
C MET A 1 17.16 -3.04 -3.99
N LEU A 2 18.04 -3.96 -3.58
CA LEU A 2 17.66 -5.23 -2.93
C LEU A 2 16.67 -5.12 -1.75
N ARG A 3 16.88 -4.17 -0.84
CA ARG A 3 15.94 -3.92 0.29
C ARG A 3 14.55 -3.47 -0.17
N TYR A 4 14.46 -2.75 -1.29
CA TYR A 4 13.19 -2.30 -1.86
C TYR A 4 12.40 -3.51 -2.37
N ILE A 5 13.03 -4.36 -3.18
CA ILE A 5 12.45 -5.57 -3.75
C ILE A 5 11.92 -6.50 -2.64
N ALA A 6 12.72 -6.75 -1.60
CA ALA A 6 12.30 -7.59 -0.48
C ALA A 6 11.09 -7.01 0.27
N ARG A 7 11.07 -5.69 0.52
CA ARG A 7 9.95 -5.02 1.21
C ARG A 7 8.69 -4.96 0.34
N PHE A 8 8.84 -4.80 -0.97
CA PHE A 8 7.74 -4.82 -1.93
C PHE A 8 7.09 -6.19 -1.97
N ASN A 9 7.88 -7.25 -2.12
CA ASN A 9 7.37 -8.63 -2.12
C ASN A 9 6.70 -8.96 -0.78
N LEU A 10 7.26 -8.51 0.34
CA LEU A 10 6.63 -8.66 1.65
C LEU A 10 5.31 -7.87 1.74
N ALA A 11 5.23 -6.68 1.15
CA ALA A 11 3.99 -5.90 1.11
C ALA A 11 2.91 -6.61 0.28
N LEU A 12 3.25 -7.15 -0.89
CA LEU A 12 2.33 -7.99 -1.69
C LEU A 12 1.82 -9.19 -0.89
N SER A 13 2.72 -9.96 -0.24
CA SER A 13 2.31 -11.10 0.58
C SER A 13 1.35 -10.68 1.71
N ARG A 14 1.57 -9.51 2.31
CA ARG A 14 0.69 -8.97 3.36
C ARG A 14 -0.67 -8.54 2.82
N LEU A 15 -0.73 -8.07 1.58
CA LEU A 15 -1.98 -7.84 0.84
C LEU A 15 -2.64 -9.15 0.39
N GLY A 16 -2.13 -10.32 0.80
CA GLY A 16 -2.68 -11.62 0.42
C GLY A 16 -2.29 -12.07 -0.98
N ILE A 17 -1.38 -11.37 -1.66
CA ILE A 17 -0.89 -11.71 -2.99
C ILE A 17 0.51 -12.34 -2.88
N PRO A 18 0.66 -13.68 -2.96
CA PRO A 18 1.97 -14.28 -2.93
C PRO A 18 2.77 -13.79 -4.14
N PRO A 19 4.03 -13.31 -3.99
CA PRO A 19 4.78 -12.76 -5.12
C PRO A 19 4.89 -13.71 -6.31
N ALA A 20 4.96 -15.03 -6.05
CA ALA A 20 5.04 -16.07 -7.07
C ALA A 20 3.80 -16.18 -7.97
N THR A 21 2.65 -15.63 -7.58
CA THR A 21 1.43 -15.64 -8.40
C THR A 21 1.36 -14.48 -9.39
N VAL A 22 2.38 -13.63 -9.43
CA VAL A 22 2.49 -12.54 -10.39
C VAL A 22 3.74 -12.76 -11.26
N ASP A 23 3.74 -12.27 -12.49
CA ASP A 23 4.92 -12.36 -13.34
C ASP A 23 6.08 -11.51 -12.81
N SER A 24 7.30 -12.04 -12.98
CA SER A 24 8.51 -11.33 -12.54
C SER A 24 8.72 -10.01 -13.28
N SER A 25 8.41 -9.97 -14.58
CA SER A 25 8.49 -8.75 -15.39
C SER A 25 7.56 -7.67 -14.84
N GLN A 26 6.31 -8.02 -14.56
CA GLN A 26 5.32 -7.10 -14.00
C GLN A 26 5.76 -6.61 -12.60
N ARG A 27 6.23 -7.49 -11.71
CA ARG A 27 6.77 -7.04 -10.40
C ARG A 27 7.93 -6.06 -10.57
N VAL A 28 8.85 -6.32 -11.49
CA VAL A 28 10.01 -5.43 -11.74
C VAL A 28 9.57 -4.08 -12.31
N GLU A 29 8.55 -4.06 -13.17
CA GLU A 29 7.98 -2.84 -13.71
C GLU A 29 7.45 -1.94 -12.60
N PHE A 30 6.57 -2.45 -11.73
CA PHE A 30 5.99 -1.67 -10.63
C PHE A 30 7.02 -1.29 -9.57
N GLN A 31 8.01 -2.14 -9.29
CA GLN A 31 9.14 -1.77 -8.42
C GLN A 31 9.93 -0.61 -9.00
N SER A 32 10.22 -0.65 -10.30
CA SER A 32 10.98 0.40 -10.99
C SER A 32 10.20 1.70 -11.07
N ALA A 33 8.91 1.64 -11.40
CA ALA A 33 8.00 2.79 -11.40
C ALA A 33 7.88 3.40 -10.00
N GLY A 34 7.74 2.56 -8.96
CA GLY A 34 7.71 3.00 -7.58
C GLY A 34 8.97 3.77 -7.17
N VAL A 35 10.15 3.23 -7.48
CA VAL A 35 11.43 3.91 -7.22
C VAL A 35 11.52 5.24 -7.97
N LYS A 36 11.15 5.27 -9.26
CA LYS A 36 11.20 6.49 -10.08
C LYS A 36 10.28 7.60 -9.57
N SER A 37 9.10 7.23 -9.05
CA SER A 37 8.13 8.18 -8.49
C SER A 37 8.36 8.49 -7.01
N GLY A 38 9.44 8.00 -6.39
CA GLY A 38 9.73 8.22 -4.97
C GLY A 38 8.81 7.47 -4.00
N ARG A 39 8.02 6.51 -4.49
CA ARG A 39 7.07 5.73 -3.68
C ARG A 39 7.77 4.70 -2.82
N THR A 40 7.23 4.49 -1.61
CA THR A 40 7.67 3.39 -0.75
C THR A 40 7.33 2.04 -1.39
N PRO A 41 7.99 0.95 -0.95
CA PRO A 41 7.63 -0.40 -1.41
C PRO A 41 6.17 -0.79 -1.14
N HIS A 42 5.54 -0.21 -0.11
CA HIS A 42 4.15 -0.51 0.25
C HIS A 42 3.19 0.20 -0.72
N GLU A 43 3.46 1.45 -1.05
CA GLU A 43 2.70 2.22 -2.04
C GLU A 43 2.80 1.60 -3.43
N ALA A 44 4.01 1.23 -3.85
CA ALA A 44 4.19 0.55 -5.13
C ALA A 44 3.44 -0.79 -5.19
N ALA A 45 3.38 -1.54 -4.08
CA ALA A 45 2.60 -2.77 -4.00
C ALA A 45 1.08 -2.51 -4.08
N LEU A 46 0.58 -1.42 -3.49
CA LEU A 46 -0.82 -1.01 -3.62
C LEU A 46 -1.18 -0.63 -5.05
N VAL A 47 -0.34 0.19 -5.69
CA VAL A 47 -0.52 0.60 -7.09
C VAL A 47 -0.51 -0.62 -8.02
N MET A 48 0.41 -1.57 -7.76
CA MET A 48 0.42 -2.84 -8.49
C MET A 48 -0.88 -3.62 -8.29
N LEU A 49 -1.34 -3.77 -7.04
CA LEU A 49 -2.57 -4.49 -6.72
C LEU A 49 -3.78 -3.92 -7.48
N ALA A 50 -3.92 -2.60 -7.54
CA ALA A 50 -4.98 -1.93 -8.30
C ALA A 50 -4.94 -2.29 -9.80
N GLY A 51 -3.75 -2.50 -10.36
CA GLY A 51 -3.56 -2.93 -11.75
C GLY A 51 -3.72 -4.43 -12.01
N LEU A 52 -3.97 -5.26 -10.99
CA LEU A 52 -4.19 -6.71 -11.16
C LEU A 52 -5.62 -7.02 -11.61
N SER A 53 -5.85 -8.29 -11.97
CA SER A 53 -7.20 -8.77 -12.30
C SER A 53 -8.17 -8.57 -11.14
N GLU A 54 -9.46 -8.42 -11.46
CA GLU A 54 -10.51 -8.24 -10.47
C GLU A 54 -10.54 -9.38 -9.44
N THR A 55 -10.35 -10.62 -9.88
CA THR A 55 -10.27 -11.80 -9.01
C THR A 55 -9.15 -11.67 -7.96
N MET A 56 -7.98 -11.18 -8.36
CA MET A 56 -6.86 -10.97 -7.42
C MET A 56 -7.12 -9.80 -6.48
N ARG A 57 -7.74 -8.72 -6.96
CA ARG A 57 -8.14 -7.58 -6.11
C ARG A 57 -9.18 -7.99 -5.07
N ALA A 58 -10.20 -8.76 -5.47
CA ALA A 58 -11.25 -9.24 -4.58
C ALA A 58 -10.71 -10.18 -3.49
N ALA A 59 -9.63 -10.92 -3.78
CA ALA A 59 -8.96 -11.79 -2.81
C ALA A 59 -7.96 -11.05 -1.90
N ALA A 60 -7.71 -9.76 -2.15
CA ALA A 60 -6.71 -9.00 -1.42
C ALA A 60 -7.12 -8.74 0.04
N LYS A 61 -6.11 -8.68 0.90
CA LYS A 61 -6.27 -8.42 2.34
C LYS A 61 -5.87 -6.98 2.65
N PRO A 62 -6.84 -6.10 2.93
CA PRO A 62 -6.55 -4.68 3.11
C PRO A 62 -6.15 -4.29 4.55
N ASP A 63 -6.30 -5.19 5.53
CA ASP A 63 -5.93 -4.99 6.94
C ASP A 63 -4.55 -4.35 7.20
N PRO A 64 -3.50 -4.57 6.38
CA PRO A 64 -2.22 -3.90 6.58
C PRO A 64 -2.24 -2.39 6.30
N ILE A 65 -3.16 -1.89 5.46
CA ILE A 65 -3.15 -0.52 4.93
C ILE A 65 -3.29 0.53 6.05
N PRO A 66 -4.25 0.44 6.99
CA PRO A 66 -4.34 1.39 8.10
C PRO A 66 -3.05 1.46 8.94
N ARG A 67 -2.37 0.33 9.12
CA ARG A 67 -1.12 0.25 9.87
C ARG A 67 0.02 0.94 9.12
N TRP A 68 0.06 0.79 7.80
CA TRP A 68 1.06 1.45 6.95
C TRP A 68 0.86 2.95 6.91
N ALA A 69 -0.38 3.42 6.72
CA ALA A 69 -0.73 4.82 6.77
C ALA A 69 -0.37 5.45 8.13
N LYS A 70 -0.74 4.79 9.24
CA LYS A 70 -0.35 5.23 10.60
C LYS A 70 1.16 5.41 10.77
N ARG A 71 1.97 4.58 10.10
CA ARG A 71 3.44 4.61 10.19
C ARG A 71 4.09 5.58 9.20
N GLY A 72 3.31 6.25 8.35
CA GLY A 72 3.83 7.11 7.29
C GLY A 72 4.53 6.33 6.17
N THR A 73 4.25 5.03 6.02
CA THR A 73 4.76 4.24 4.89
C THR A 73 3.83 4.23 3.70
N VAL A 74 2.63 4.79 3.86
CA VAL A 74 1.66 5.05 2.81
C VAL A 74 1.24 6.51 2.96
N ASP A 75 1.55 7.31 1.96
CA ASP A 75 1.13 8.70 1.83
C ASP A 75 -0.27 8.77 1.23
N LEU A 76 -1.24 9.14 2.07
CA LEU A 76 -2.64 9.31 1.65
C LEU A 76 -2.86 10.63 0.88
N SER A 77 -1.82 11.44 0.65
CA SER A 77 -1.89 12.63 -0.20
C SER A 77 -1.45 12.38 -1.65
N ASP A 78 -0.70 11.30 -1.92
CA ASP A 78 -0.37 10.88 -3.30
C ASP A 78 -1.66 10.44 -4.02
N ALA A 79 -2.02 11.15 -5.10
CA ALA A 79 -3.23 10.88 -5.86
C ALA A 79 -3.27 9.47 -6.46
N THR A 80 -2.13 8.94 -6.93
CA THR A 80 -2.03 7.57 -7.47
C THR A 80 -2.27 6.54 -6.38
N VAL A 81 -1.75 6.78 -5.17
CA VAL A 81 -1.98 5.89 -4.02
C VAL A 81 -3.44 5.94 -3.59
N GLN A 82 -4.07 7.12 -3.59
CA GLN A 82 -5.49 7.26 -3.31
C GLN A 82 -6.35 6.50 -4.33
N THR A 83 -6.11 6.70 -5.63
CA THR A 83 -6.80 5.95 -6.68
C THR A 83 -6.63 4.45 -6.48
N ALA A 84 -5.40 3.99 -6.21
CA ALA A 84 -5.14 2.58 -5.97
C ALA A 84 -5.89 2.02 -4.76
N ILE A 85 -6.03 2.79 -3.67
CA ILE A 85 -6.83 2.42 -2.49
C ILE A 85 -8.32 2.34 -2.84
N SER A 86 -8.83 3.30 -3.60
CA SER A 86 -10.23 3.29 -4.07
C SER A 86 -10.52 2.09 -4.98
N ASP A 87 -9.61 1.79 -5.92
CA ASP A 87 -9.75 0.71 -6.91
C ASP A 87 -9.76 -0.69 -6.27
N ILE A 88 -9.18 -0.83 -5.08
CA ILE A 88 -9.24 -2.07 -4.28
C ILE A 88 -10.40 -2.07 -3.29
N GLY A 89 -11.35 -1.13 -3.42
CA GLY A 89 -12.60 -1.09 -2.68
C GLY A 89 -12.52 -0.42 -1.30
N TRP A 90 -11.51 0.42 -1.06
CA TRP A 90 -11.33 1.13 0.21
C TRP A 90 -11.61 2.62 0.08
N ASP A 91 -12.00 3.24 1.19
CA ASP A 91 -12.22 4.69 1.26
C ASP A 91 -10.97 5.39 1.82
N PRO A 92 -10.25 6.19 1.01
CA PRO A 92 -9.11 6.99 1.46
C PRO A 92 -9.46 8.00 2.57
N ASP A 93 -10.67 8.56 2.58
CA ASP A 93 -11.09 9.55 3.58
C ASP A 93 -11.36 8.92 4.95
N ALA A 94 -11.97 7.73 4.96
CA ALA A 94 -12.09 6.92 6.17
C ALA A 94 -10.71 6.59 6.77
N LEU A 95 -9.74 6.24 5.91
CA LEU A 95 -8.35 6.00 6.30
C LEU A 95 -7.68 7.23 6.93
N ARG A 96 -7.87 8.43 6.34
CA ARG A 96 -7.34 9.68 6.90
C ARG A 96 -7.94 9.99 8.26
N THR A 97 -9.26 9.88 8.37
CA THR A 97 -10.00 10.07 9.63
C THR A 97 -9.48 9.13 10.72
N PHE A 98 -9.28 7.86 10.39
CA PHE A 98 -8.71 6.88 11.31
C PHE A 98 -7.30 7.27 11.78
N VAL A 99 -6.40 7.63 10.84
CA VAL A 99 -5.03 8.03 11.18
C VAL A 99 -5.01 9.28 12.05
N ALA A 100 -5.84 10.28 11.74
CA ALA A 100 -5.98 11.51 12.52
C ALA A 100 -6.45 11.22 13.95
N ALA A 101 -7.50 10.40 14.12
CA ALA A 101 -8.03 10.03 15.43
C ALA A 101 -7.00 9.27 16.29
N VAL A 102 -6.23 8.37 15.68
CA VAL A 102 -5.17 7.63 16.37
C VAL A 102 -4.03 8.55 16.81
N ASN A 103 -3.64 9.51 15.98
CA ASN A 103 -2.58 10.46 16.32
C ASN A 103 -3.01 11.44 17.42
N ALA A 104 -4.26 11.92 17.39
CA ALA A 104 -4.82 12.79 18.42
C ALA A 104 -4.83 12.14 19.81
N LYS A 105 -5.12 10.83 19.91
CA LYS A 105 -5.04 10.08 21.18
C LYS A 105 -3.62 9.98 21.71
N LYS A 106 -2.62 9.84 20.83
CA LYS A 106 -1.20 9.76 21.23
C LYS A 106 -0.72 11.06 21.88
N THR A 107 -1.17 12.20 21.37
CA THR A 107 -0.83 13.52 21.93
C THR A 107 -1.46 13.75 23.30
N LYS A 108 -2.69 13.24 23.54
CA LYS A 108 -3.38 13.40 24.83
C LYS A 108 -2.85 12.51 25.96
N SER A 109 -2.21 11.37 25.66
CA SER A 109 -1.57 10.51 26.67
C SER A 109 -0.12 10.88 27.01
N ALA A 110 0.45 11.86 26.30
CA ALA A 110 1.82 12.33 26.53
C ALA A 110 1.88 13.62 27.37
N LEU A 111 0.73 14.08 27.85
CA LEU A 111 0.51 15.21 28.77
C LEU A 111 -0.05 14.64 30.09
#